data_AF-A0A3P7Q7V5-F1
#
_entry.id   AF-A0A3P7Q7V5-F1
#
_cell.length_a   1.000
_cell.length_b   1.000
_cell.length_c   1.000
_cell.angle_alpha   90.00
_cell.angle_beta   90.00
_cell.angle_gamma   90.00
#
_symmetry.space_group_name_H-M   'P 1'
#
loop_
_entity.id
_entity.type
_entity.pdbx_description
1 polymer ?
#
loop_
_entity_poly.entity_id
_entity_poly.type
_entity_poly.pdbx_seq_one_letter_code
_entity_poly.pdbx_strand_id
1 'polypeptide(L)'
;MFEKLSKLSTSAFYAPFLTQSYFFAFNSSLTLKKKNKKFEKIYRKKTLSIFSYSEAFDFVVTFSSIEHSGLGRYGDPIDPISDIREIKKIRCLLKKKGLLFLAVPVGNDEIHFNAHRVYGRIRLAMLFEGSLKFENFLEGQIR
;
A
#
# COMPACT_ATOMS: atom_id res chain seq x y z
N MET A 1 14.65 -12.72 0.19
CA MET A 1 13.32 -12.35 0.75
C MET A 1 12.19 -12.54 -0.26
N PHE A 2 12.31 -12.01 -1.49
CA PHE A 2 11.30 -12.12 -2.55
C PHE A 2 10.89 -13.55 -2.95
N GLU A 3 11.83 -14.50 -2.97
CA GLU A 3 11.56 -15.88 -3.39
C GLU A 3 10.61 -16.66 -2.46
N LYS A 4 10.55 -16.29 -1.17
CA LYS A 4 9.58 -16.86 -0.22
C LYS A 4 8.18 -16.26 -0.38
N LEU A 5 8.08 -15.01 -0.85
CA LEU A 5 6.81 -14.31 -1.03
C LEU A 5 6.03 -14.79 -2.26
N SER A 6 6.71 -15.34 -3.27
CA SER A 6 6.09 -15.87 -4.50
C SER A 6 5.12 -17.04 -4.25
N LYS A 7 5.29 -17.76 -3.13
CA LYS A 7 4.41 -18.88 -2.76
C LYS A 7 3.09 -18.39 -2.14
N LEU A 8 3.00 -17.16 -1.64
CA LEU A 8 1.77 -16.66 -1.01
C LEU A 8 0.69 -16.38 -2.05
N SER A 9 -0.59 -16.48 -1.67
CA SER A 9 -1.68 -16.00 -2.53
C SER A 9 -1.51 -14.49 -2.69
N THR A 10 -1.11 -14.07 -3.89
CA THR A 10 -0.90 -12.66 -4.21
C THR A 10 -2.15 -12.09 -4.86
N SER A 11 -2.55 -10.93 -4.37
CA SER A 11 -3.52 -10.08 -5.05
C SER A 11 -2.88 -8.71 -5.20
N ALA A 12 -2.54 -8.38 -6.44
CA ALA A 12 -2.10 -7.04 -6.79
C ALA A 12 -3.35 -6.16 -6.85
N PHE A 13 -3.34 -5.08 -6.07
CA PHE A 13 -4.41 -4.10 -6.11
C PHE A 13 -3.92 -2.86 -6.81
N TYR A 14 -4.71 -2.45 -7.79
CA TYR A 14 -4.66 -1.11 -8.33
C TYR A 14 -5.84 -0.35 -7.74
N ALA A 15 -5.60 0.80 -7.11
CA ALA A 15 -6.64 1.66 -6.58
C ALA A 15 -6.85 2.87 -7.51
N PRO A 16 -7.43 2.69 -8.71
CA PRO A 16 -7.50 3.73 -9.74
C PRO A 16 -8.24 5.00 -9.32
N PHE A 17 -9.05 4.94 -8.26
CA PHE A 17 -10.11 5.92 -8.08
C PHE A 17 -9.69 7.20 -7.38
N LEU A 18 -8.48 7.28 -6.80
CA LEU A 18 -8.04 8.49 -6.10
C LEU A 18 -6.54 8.81 -6.29
N THR A 19 -5.68 7.81 -6.53
CA THR A 19 -4.25 8.00 -6.79
C THR A 19 -3.70 6.85 -7.62
N GLN A 20 -2.62 7.05 -8.39
CA GLN A 20 -1.87 5.92 -8.97
C GLN A 20 -0.97 5.26 -7.91
N SER A 21 -1.58 4.83 -6.81
CA SER A 21 -0.89 4.05 -5.80
C SER A 21 -1.00 2.56 -6.08
N TYR A 22 0.14 1.89 -6.21
CA TYR A 22 0.29 0.45 -6.32
C TYR A 22 0.73 -0.11 -4.97
N PHE A 23 0.04 -1.17 -4.56
CA PHE A 23 0.46 -1.97 -3.43
C PHE A 23 0.12 -3.44 -3.69
N PHE A 24 0.95 -4.30 -3.13
CA PHE A 24 0.76 -5.74 -3.18
C PHE A 24 0.24 -6.21 -1.84
N ALA A 25 -0.88 -6.93 -1.85
CA ALA A 25 -1.48 -7.47 -0.63
C ALA A 25 -1.38 -9.00 -0.64
N PHE A 26 -1.00 -9.56 0.51
CA PHE A 26 -0.66 -10.96 0.69
C PHE A 26 -1.42 -11.57 1.86
N ASN A 27 -1.77 -12.85 1.73
CA ASN A 27 -2.30 -13.68 2.80
C ASN A 27 -1.34 -14.82 3.14
N SER A 28 -1.12 -15.04 4.43
CA SER A 28 -0.28 -16.08 5.04
C SER A 28 -0.84 -17.50 4.84
N SER A 29 -2.16 -17.65 4.64
CA SER A 29 -2.76 -18.96 4.44
C SER A 29 -2.69 -19.43 2.99
N LEU A 30 -1.65 -20.21 2.71
CA LEU A 30 -1.67 -21.25 1.67
C LEU A 30 -2.51 -22.44 2.18
N THR A 31 -3.83 -22.31 2.20
CA THR A 31 -4.65 -23.50 1.97
C THR A 31 -5.30 -23.36 0.60
N LEU A 32 -4.65 -23.96 -0.39
CA LEU A 32 -5.28 -24.38 -1.64
C LEU A 32 -6.40 -25.38 -1.29
N LYS A 33 -7.52 -24.92 -0.72
CA LYS A 33 -8.77 -25.68 -0.80
C LYS A 33 -9.09 -25.80 -2.29
N LYS A 34 -8.87 -27.00 -2.84
CA LYS A 34 -9.24 -27.50 -4.17
C LYS A 34 -9.75 -26.40 -5.12
N LYS A 35 -8.88 -26.00 -6.07
CA LYS A 35 -9.19 -25.13 -7.22
C LYS A 35 -10.59 -25.40 -7.78
N ASN A 36 -11.55 -24.55 -7.42
CA ASN A 36 -12.81 -24.45 -8.14
C ASN A 36 -12.59 -23.42 -9.25
N LYS A 37 -12.48 -23.86 -10.52
CA LYS A 37 -12.32 -22.98 -11.70
C LYS A 37 -13.38 -21.86 -11.78
N LYS A 38 -14.51 -22.03 -11.10
CA LYS A 38 -15.59 -21.04 -10.98
C LYS A 38 -15.20 -19.82 -10.12
N PHE A 39 -14.27 -19.99 -9.18
CA PHE A 39 -13.86 -18.95 -8.24
C PHE A 39 -12.98 -17.88 -8.92
N GLU A 40 -11.99 -18.25 -9.73
CA GLU A 40 -11.13 -17.27 -10.44
C GLU A 40 -11.90 -16.33 -11.37
N LYS A 41 -12.98 -16.80 -11.98
CA LYS A 41 -13.78 -16.00 -12.92
C LYS A 41 -14.58 -14.89 -12.22
N ILE A 42 -14.85 -15.04 -10.92
CA ILE A 42 -15.58 -14.06 -10.09
C ILE A 42 -14.66 -12.92 -9.66
N TYR A 43 -13.40 -13.20 -9.34
CA TYR A 43 -12.44 -12.17 -8.89
C TYR A 43 -11.98 -11.25 -10.03
N ARG A 44 -11.92 -11.76 -11.26
CA ARG A 44 -11.38 -11.02 -12.42
C ARG A 44 -12.35 -9.99 -13.02
N LYS A 45 -13.61 -9.95 -12.59
CA LYS A 45 -14.69 -9.16 -13.23
C LYS A 45 -15.34 -8.11 -12.33
N LYS A 46 -14.99 -8.01 -11.06
CA LYS A 46 -15.51 -6.95 -10.19
C LYS A 46 -14.49 -5.82 -10.13
N THR A 47 -14.88 -4.62 -10.54
CA THR A 47 -14.24 -3.40 -10.07
C THR A 47 -14.38 -3.41 -8.55
N LEU A 48 -13.29 -3.70 -7.86
CA LEU A 48 -13.29 -4.06 -6.45
C LEU A 48 -13.54 -2.82 -5.61
N SER A 49 -14.76 -2.67 -5.10
CA SER A 49 -15.03 -1.73 -4.01
C SER A 49 -14.16 -2.12 -2.82
N ILE A 50 -13.33 -1.19 -2.34
CA ILE A 50 -12.44 -1.33 -1.17
C ILE A 50 -13.14 -2.00 0.03
N PHE A 51 -14.45 -1.76 0.18
CA PHE A 51 -15.31 -2.36 1.20
C PHE A 51 -15.34 -3.89 1.22
N SER A 52 -15.12 -4.55 0.08
CA SER A 52 -15.16 -6.02 0.02
C SER A 52 -13.92 -6.69 0.61
N TYR A 53 -12.88 -5.91 0.93
CA TYR A 53 -11.58 -6.42 1.42
C TYR A 53 -11.18 -5.85 2.79
N SER A 54 -12.13 -5.32 3.54
CA SER A 54 -11.85 -4.91 4.92
C SER A 54 -11.26 -6.08 5.71
N GLU A 55 -10.12 -5.88 6.35
CA GLU A 55 -9.38 -6.87 7.13
C GLU A 55 -9.06 -8.18 6.37
N ALA A 56 -8.81 -8.11 5.06
CA ALA A 56 -8.62 -9.29 4.23
C ALA A 56 -7.16 -9.78 4.14
N PHE A 57 -6.16 -8.95 4.49
CA PHE A 57 -4.75 -9.25 4.23
C PHE A 57 -3.88 -9.32 5.48
N ASP A 58 -2.89 -10.21 5.45
CA ASP A 58 -1.88 -10.34 6.51
C ASP A 58 -0.71 -9.39 6.29
N PHE A 59 -0.33 -9.14 5.02
CA PHE A 59 0.76 -8.25 4.69
C PHE A 59 0.37 -7.36 3.51
N VAL A 60 0.76 -6.09 3.56
CA VAL A 60 0.72 -5.19 2.41
C VAL A 60 2.12 -4.61 2.21
N VAL A 61 2.57 -4.60 0.97
CA VAL A 61 3.86 -4.03 0.57
C VAL A 61 3.59 -2.92 -0.44
N THR A 62 4.12 -1.73 -0.19
CA THR A 62 4.12 -0.62 -1.13
C THR A 62 5.52 -0.04 -1.25
N PHE A 63 5.94 0.17 -2.49
CA PHE A 63 7.25 0.68 -2.84
C PHE A 63 7.06 1.73 -3.92
N SER A 64 7.73 2.86 -3.74
CA SER A 64 7.76 4.00 -4.64
C SER A 64 6.39 4.35 -5.26
N SER A 65 5.44 4.68 -4.40
CA SER A 65 4.05 4.83 -4.81
C SER A 65 3.28 5.84 -3.97
N ILE A 66 3.28 5.68 -2.65
CA ILE A 66 2.54 6.56 -1.73
C ILE A 66 3.04 8.01 -1.82
N GLU A 67 4.35 8.22 -2.02
CA GLU A 67 4.95 9.55 -2.15
C GLU A 67 4.44 10.37 -3.34
N HIS A 68 3.89 9.71 -4.36
CA HIS A 68 3.38 10.34 -5.58
C HIS A 68 1.91 10.75 -5.48
N SER A 69 1.20 10.30 -4.46
CA SER A 69 -0.25 10.44 -4.31
C SER A 69 -0.71 11.91 -4.24
N GLY A 70 -1.67 12.32 -5.07
CA GLY A 70 -2.28 13.65 -4.99
C GLY A 70 -1.38 14.79 -5.46
N LEU A 71 -0.35 14.49 -6.26
CA LEU A 71 0.56 15.49 -6.83
C LEU A 71 0.23 15.84 -8.30
N GLY A 72 -0.77 15.20 -8.89
CA GLY A 72 -1.23 15.50 -10.26
C GLY A 72 -0.39 14.92 -11.39
N ARG A 73 0.79 14.35 -11.07
CA ARG A 73 1.75 13.78 -12.04
C ARG A 73 1.12 12.74 -12.95
N TYR A 74 0.17 11.98 -12.42
CA TYR A 74 -0.39 10.83 -13.09
C TYR A 74 -1.86 11.02 -13.48
N GLY A 75 -2.34 12.27 -13.49
CA GLY A 75 -3.75 12.61 -13.75
C GLY A 75 -4.67 12.40 -12.55
N ASP A 76 -4.10 12.07 -11.38
CA ASP A 76 -4.79 12.08 -10.10
C ASP A 76 -5.19 13.52 -9.71
N PRO A 77 -6.33 13.73 -9.03
CA PRO A 77 -6.66 15.04 -8.48
C PRO A 77 -5.59 15.51 -7.50
N ILE A 78 -5.23 16.79 -7.55
CA ILE A 78 -4.30 17.37 -6.58
C ILE A 78 -4.96 17.34 -5.20
N ASP A 79 -4.34 16.61 -4.27
CA ASP A 79 -4.82 16.43 -2.89
C ASP A 79 -3.60 16.38 -1.93
N PRO A 80 -3.37 17.44 -1.15
CA PRO A 80 -2.24 17.52 -0.22
C PRO A 80 -2.20 16.42 0.85
N ILE A 81 -3.31 15.73 1.13
CA ILE A 81 -3.39 14.68 2.15
C ILE A 81 -3.60 13.28 1.56
N SER A 82 -3.39 13.15 0.25
CA SER A 82 -3.72 11.92 -0.46
C SER A 82 -2.87 10.72 -0.03
N ASP A 83 -1.58 10.92 0.21
CA ASP A 83 -0.66 9.94 0.81
C ASP A 83 -1.22 9.36 2.13
N ILE A 84 -1.68 10.22 3.04
CA ILE A 84 -2.28 9.81 4.32
C ILE A 84 -3.58 9.03 4.07
N ARG A 85 -4.41 9.47 3.12
CA ARG A 85 -5.65 8.76 2.75
C ARG A 85 -5.36 7.37 2.19
N GLU A 86 -4.32 7.21 1.38
CA GLU A 86 -3.92 5.90 0.86
C GLU A 86 -3.43 4.97 1.97
N ILE A 87 -2.60 5.46 2.91
CA ILE A 87 -2.21 4.66 4.08
C ILE A 87 -3.43 4.25 4.92
N LYS A 88 -4.40 5.15 5.12
CA LYS A 88 -5.65 4.82 5.82
C LYS A 88 -6.46 3.73 5.11
N LYS A 89 -6.53 3.74 3.77
CA LYS A 89 -7.16 2.66 3.01
C LYS A 89 -6.42 1.34 3.18
N ILE A 90 -5.09 1.36 3.06
CA ILE A 90 -4.24 0.17 3.26
C ILE A 90 -4.45 -0.41 4.66
N ARG A 91 -4.55 0.45 5.68
CA ARG A 91 -4.86 0.04 7.05
C ARG A 91 -6.20 -0.66 7.16
N CYS A 92 -7.24 -0.23 6.44
CA CYS A 92 -8.54 -0.92 6.41
C CYS A 92 -8.45 -2.30 5.74
N LEU A 93 -7.53 -2.49 4.79
CA LEU A 93 -7.32 -3.76 4.10
C LEU A 93 -6.56 -4.79 4.97
N LEU A 94 -5.74 -4.31 5.89
CA LEU A 94 -4.96 -5.15 6.80
C LEU A 94 -5.84 -5.71 7.93
N LYS A 95 -5.59 -6.96 8.31
CA LYS A 95 -6.12 -7.53 9.56
C LYS A 95 -5.55 -6.79 10.76
N LYS A 96 -6.17 -6.95 11.94
CA LYS A 96 -5.74 -6.33 13.21
C LYS A 96 -4.27 -6.52 13.61
N LYS A 97 -3.58 -7.52 13.05
CA LYS A 97 -2.15 -7.79 13.26
C LYS A 97 -1.36 -7.86 11.95
N GLY A 98 -1.94 -7.34 10.87
CA GLY A 98 -1.29 -7.32 9.57
C GLY A 98 -0.14 -6.32 9.56
N LEU A 99 0.87 -6.58 8.75
CA LEU A 99 2.04 -5.71 8.62
C LEU A 99 1.98 -4.91 7.32
N LEU A 100 2.33 -3.63 7.41
CA LEU A 100 2.57 -2.76 6.27
C LEU A 100 4.08 -2.59 6.08
N PHE A 101 4.59 -3.00 4.93
CA PHE A 101 5.93 -2.66 4.47
C PHE A 101 5.84 -1.45 3.55
N LEU A 102 6.34 -0.30 4.03
CA LEU A 102 6.31 0.98 3.33
C LEU A 102 7.73 1.37 2.94
N ALA A 103 7.98 1.53 1.64
CA ALA A 103 9.24 2.08 1.13
C ALA A 103 8.96 3.44 0.45
N VAL A 104 9.41 4.51 1.10
CA VAL A 104 9.25 5.91 0.67
C VAL A 104 10.55 6.70 0.86
N PRO A 105 10.77 7.80 0.12
CA PRO A 105 11.90 8.69 0.34
C PRO A 105 11.83 9.37 1.71
N VAL A 106 12.97 9.45 2.39
CA VAL A 106 13.07 9.94 3.77
C VAL A 106 14.20 10.95 3.88
N GLY A 107 13.97 12.02 4.63
CA GLY A 107 14.87 13.17 4.67
C GLY A 107 14.26 14.31 5.48
N ASN A 108 14.37 15.54 4.98
CA ASN A 108 13.57 16.65 5.50
C ASN A 108 12.17 16.60 4.90
N ASP A 109 11.18 17.15 5.61
CA ASP A 109 9.81 17.25 5.11
C ASP A 109 9.76 18.19 3.90
N GLU A 110 9.74 17.60 2.70
CA GLU A 110 9.83 18.33 1.43
C GLU A 110 8.85 17.78 0.40
N ILE A 111 8.35 18.67 -0.46
CA ILE A 111 7.47 18.30 -1.57
C ILE A 111 8.12 18.79 -2.85
N HIS A 112 8.52 17.85 -3.70
CA HIS A 112 8.89 18.15 -5.07
C HIS A 112 7.60 18.09 -5.88
N PHE A 113 6.93 19.23 -6.03
CA PHE A 113 5.63 19.30 -6.71
C PHE A 113 5.67 18.61 -8.08
N ASN A 114 4.62 17.85 -8.42
CA ASN A 114 4.54 17.03 -9.64
C ASN A 114 5.60 15.90 -9.75
N ALA A 115 6.36 15.63 -8.68
CA ALA A 115 7.33 14.54 -8.62
C ALA A 115 7.03 13.62 -7.44
N HIS A 116 7.47 13.94 -6.22
CA HIS A 116 7.34 13.07 -5.05
C HIS A 116 7.42 13.88 -3.75
N ARG A 117 7.04 13.23 -2.64
CA ARG A 117 7.29 13.72 -1.27
C ARG A 117 8.53 13.07 -0.69
N VAL A 118 9.30 13.84 0.07
CA VAL A 118 10.32 13.35 0.99
C VAL A 118 9.75 13.47 2.39
N TYR A 119 9.71 12.36 3.11
CA TYR A 119 9.10 12.29 4.43
C TYR A 119 10.13 12.59 5.50
N GLY A 120 9.96 13.72 6.17
CA GLY A 120 10.70 14.05 7.39
C GLY A 120 9.92 13.66 8.63
N ARG A 121 10.40 14.16 9.77
CA ARG A 121 9.88 13.74 11.09
C ARG A 121 8.39 14.02 11.24
N ILE A 122 7.89 15.13 10.67
CA ILE A 122 6.50 15.54 10.84
C ILE A 122 5.60 14.70 9.94
N ARG A 123 5.87 14.67 8.64
CA ARG A 123 4.98 13.99 7.68
C ARG A 123 5.04 12.47 7.83
N LEU A 124 6.21 11.92 8.13
CA LEU A 124 6.35 10.49 8.39
C LEU A 124 5.52 10.06 9.61
N ALA A 125 5.52 10.85 10.69
CA ALA A 125 4.68 10.59 11.86
C ALA A 125 3.18 10.62 11.52
N MET A 126 2.75 11.51 10.62
CA MET A 126 1.35 11.57 10.15
C MET A 126 0.96 10.32 9.36
N LEU A 127 1.88 9.70 8.59
CA LEU A 127 1.58 8.45 7.88
C LEU A 127 1.30 7.30 8.86
N PHE A 128 2.00 7.26 10.00
CA PHE A 128 1.84 6.21 11.01
C PHE A 128 0.83 6.53 12.11
N GLU A 129 0.04 7.60 11.94
CA GLU A 129 -1.01 7.95 12.88
C GLU A 129 -2.02 6.80 13.01
N GLY A 130 -2.13 6.24 14.22
CA GLY A 130 -3.09 5.18 14.57
C GLY A 130 -2.51 3.77 14.47
N SER A 131 -2.19 3.18 15.62
CA SER A 131 -1.84 1.76 15.91
C SER A 131 -0.85 1.04 14.98
N LEU A 132 -0.30 1.68 13.94
CA LEU A 132 0.77 1.13 13.13
C LEU A 132 2.05 1.25 13.97
N LYS A 133 2.56 0.11 14.41
CA LYS A 133 3.85 0.05 15.07
C LYS A 133 4.93 0.09 14.00
N PHE A 134 5.89 0.98 14.19
CA PHE A 134 7.06 1.09 13.33
C PHE A 134 8.06 0.01 13.72
N GLU A 135 8.33 -0.92 12.80
CA GLU A 135 9.41 -1.89 12.95
C GLU A 135 10.34 -1.81 11.74
N ASN A 136 11.53 -1.27 11.99
CA ASN A 136 12.71 -1.19 11.12
C ASN A 136 12.69 -0.21 9.95
N PHE A 137 13.81 0.49 9.85
CA PHE A 137 14.18 1.42 8.81
C PHE A 137 15.37 0.82 8.04
N LEU A 138 15.19 0.52 6.76
CA LEU A 138 16.33 0.34 5.86
C LEU A 138 16.67 1.73 5.33
N GLU A 139 17.56 2.42 6.05
CA GLU A 139 18.10 3.71 5.61
C GLU A 139 18.99 3.45 4.39
N GLY A 140 18.40 3.56 3.19
CA GLY A 140 19.17 3.65 1.96
C GLY A 140 19.85 5.01 1.94
N GLN A 141 21.09 5.08 2.42
CA GLN A 141 21.92 6.27 2.27
C GLN A 141 22.12 6.56 0.78
N ILE A 142 21.32 7.46 0.22
CA ILE A 142 21.77 8.33 -0.86
C ILE A 142 22.34 9.55 -0.15
N ARG A 143 23.64 9.51 0.12
CA ARG A 143 24.46 10.71 0.30
C ARG A 143 24.79 11.27 -1.08
#